data_AF-A0A832U205-F1
#
_entry.id   AF-A0A832U205-F1
#
_cell.length_a   1.000
_cell.length_b   1.000
_cell.length_c   1.000
_cell.angle_alpha   90.00
_cell.angle_beta   90.00
_cell.angle_gamma   90.00
#
_symmetry.space_group_name_H-M   'P 1'
#
loop_
_entity.id
_entity.type
_entity.pdbx_description
1 polymer ?
#
loop_
_entity_poly.entity_id
_entity_poly.type
_entity_poly.pdbx_seq_one_letter_code
_entity_poly.pdbx_strand_id
1 'polypeptide(L)'
;KGNISELEDFEKDVLYLLKDHAPERKISWREFKKELEGRKDFYQFIIAWSKKVQAHTEIARFFQSTGSTYMNWFSRVILLTAIVFYIAISGYFPSDEFPQVSKINALTALIGIWGFIMIKNSGMFVKIFGRWTPEGSLYYKRWDNFKEYLTDLSALKERPPESVKTWDSYLVYAAALGITKKAFQNMSLVVPFEQLKESCFRPISSYYYNHFGHGFGNAYSSSCPSAVGDGGGDIGDGFGGGGGGAE
;
A
#
# COMPACT_ATOMS: atom_id res chain seq x y z
N LYS A 1 -11.40 -20.60 -20.13
CA LYS A 1 -10.68 -19.76 -21.11
C LYS A 1 -11.44 -18.44 -21.20
N GLY A 2 -10.93 -17.38 -20.58
CA GLY A 2 -11.54 -16.04 -20.70
C GLY A 2 -11.25 -15.43 -22.07
N ASN A 3 -12.16 -14.62 -22.58
CA ASN A 3 -12.00 -13.94 -23.85
C ASN A 3 -11.04 -12.75 -23.64
N ILE A 4 -9.93 -12.71 -24.38
CA ILE A 4 -8.90 -11.66 -24.25
C ILE A 4 -9.48 -10.26 -24.56
N SER A 5 -10.58 -10.20 -25.31
CA SER A 5 -11.27 -8.94 -25.61
C SER A 5 -11.97 -8.32 -24.40
N GLU A 6 -12.31 -9.10 -23.37
CA GLU A 6 -13.01 -8.63 -22.16
C GLU A 6 -12.09 -8.07 -21.08
N LEU A 7 -10.76 -8.17 -21.27
CA LEU A 7 -9.79 -7.68 -20.29
C LEU A 7 -9.65 -6.17 -20.35
N GLU A 8 -9.54 -5.55 -19.18
CA GLU A 8 -9.21 -4.13 -19.05
C GLU A 8 -7.75 -3.88 -19.51
N ASP A 9 -7.42 -2.62 -19.77
CA ASP A 9 -6.12 -2.25 -20.31
C ASP A 9 -4.94 -2.62 -19.37
N PHE A 10 -5.11 -2.43 -18.06
CA PHE A 10 -4.13 -2.79 -17.03
C PHE A 10 -4.02 -4.30 -16.82
N GLU A 11 -5.08 -5.06 -17.10
CA GLU A 11 -5.06 -6.53 -17.04
C GLU A 11 -4.31 -7.11 -18.23
N LYS A 12 -4.52 -6.52 -19.42
CA LYS A 12 -3.77 -6.85 -20.64
C LYS A 12 -2.28 -6.61 -20.45
N ASP A 13 -1.89 -5.48 -19.85
CA ASP A 13 -0.48 -5.16 -19.58
C ASP A 13 0.21 -6.25 -18.74
N VAL A 14 -0.43 -6.70 -17.65
CA VAL A 14 0.10 -7.78 -16.80
C VAL A 14 0.14 -9.11 -17.56
N LEU A 15 -0.92 -9.43 -18.32
CA LEU A 15 -0.97 -10.65 -19.11
C LEU A 15 0.14 -10.71 -20.15
N TYR A 16 0.43 -9.61 -20.84
CA TYR A 16 1.52 -9.54 -21.82
C TYR A 16 2.88 -9.65 -21.14
N LEU A 17 3.10 -8.93 -20.04
CA LEU A 17 4.33 -9.05 -19.25
C LEU A 17 4.60 -10.52 -18.86
N LEU A 18 3.57 -11.21 -18.38
CA LEU A 18 3.69 -12.62 -17.99
C LEU A 18 3.96 -13.52 -19.21
N LYS A 19 3.28 -13.29 -20.35
CA LYS A 19 3.51 -14.07 -21.57
C LYS A 19 4.94 -13.93 -22.09
N ASP A 20 5.50 -12.74 -22.05
CA ASP A 20 6.85 -12.45 -22.53
C ASP A 20 7.93 -13.20 -21.73
N HIS A 21 7.63 -13.54 -20.47
CA HIS A 21 8.55 -14.22 -19.55
C HIS A 21 8.09 -15.66 -19.21
N ALA A 22 7.18 -16.24 -19.98
CA ALA A 22 6.64 -17.58 -19.78
C ALA A 22 6.97 -18.53 -20.94
N PRO A 23 8.25 -18.92 -21.12
CA PRO A 23 8.58 -19.95 -22.11
C PRO A 23 7.76 -21.21 -21.80
N GLU A 24 7.10 -21.75 -22.83
CA GLU A 24 6.24 -22.93 -22.71
C GLU A 24 5.04 -22.79 -21.75
N ARG A 25 4.58 -21.56 -21.46
CA ARG A 25 3.50 -21.25 -20.51
C ARG A 25 3.84 -21.60 -19.04
N LYS A 26 5.12 -21.71 -18.71
CA LYS A 26 5.59 -21.89 -17.34
C LYS A 26 6.41 -20.67 -16.93
N ILE A 27 6.18 -20.18 -15.72
CA ILE A 27 6.92 -19.05 -15.18
C ILE A 27 7.68 -19.53 -13.96
N SER A 28 9.00 -19.36 -14.00
CA SER A 28 9.85 -19.46 -12.82
C SER A 28 9.83 -18.13 -12.08
N TRP A 29 9.09 -18.05 -10.96
CA TRP A 29 8.97 -16.80 -10.19
C TRP A 29 10.31 -16.25 -9.71
N ARG A 30 11.30 -17.12 -9.46
CA ARG A 30 12.64 -16.73 -9.02
C ARG A 30 13.42 -16.06 -10.15
N GLU A 31 13.37 -16.63 -11.35
CA GLU A 31 14.01 -16.07 -12.53
C GLU A 31 13.31 -14.78 -12.96
N PHE A 32 11.98 -14.80 -13.02
CA PHE A 32 11.15 -13.63 -13.31
C PHE A 32 11.48 -12.45 -12.39
N LYS A 33 11.57 -12.70 -11.07
CA LYS A 33 11.99 -11.67 -10.12
C LYS A 33 13.40 -11.18 -10.44
N LYS A 34 14.37 -12.09 -10.57
CA LYS A 34 15.78 -11.76 -10.79
C LYS A 34 15.99 -10.94 -12.07
N GLU A 35 15.23 -11.23 -13.12
CA GLU A 35 15.33 -10.53 -14.39
C GLU A 35 14.78 -9.11 -14.35
N LEU A 36 13.71 -8.88 -13.58
CA LEU A 36 13.00 -7.60 -13.50
C LEU A 36 13.52 -6.70 -12.37
N GLU A 37 14.09 -7.29 -11.33
CA GLU A 37 14.59 -6.59 -10.15
C GLU A 37 15.69 -5.58 -10.53
N GLY A 38 15.47 -4.31 -10.17
CA GLY A 38 16.42 -3.23 -10.42
C GLY A 38 16.42 -2.67 -11.84
N ARG A 39 15.61 -3.20 -12.77
CA ARG A 39 15.58 -2.64 -14.14
C ARG A 39 14.70 -1.39 -14.23
N LYS A 40 15.18 -0.39 -14.99
CA LYS A 40 14.49 0.89 -15.19
C LYS A 40 13.22 0.74 -16.03
N ASP A 41 13.24 -0.12 -17.05
CA ASP A 41 12.08 -0.44 -17.89
C ASP A 41 10.93 -1.03 -17.07
N PHE A 42 11.22 -1.97 -16.16
CA PHE A 42 10.21 -2.54 -15.28
C PHE A 42 9.63 -1.51 -14.31
N TYR A 43 10.47 -0.61 -13.77
CA TYR A 43 9.97 0.50 -12.96
C TYR A 43 9.03 1.43 -13.75
N GLN A 44 9.37 1.75 -15.00
CA GLN A 44 8.49 2.54 -15.87
C GLN A 44 7.19 1.80 -16.19
N PHE A 45 7.26 0.48 -16.42
CA PHE A 45 6.08 -0.37 -16.59
C PHE A 45 5.16 -0.27 -15.36
N ILE A 46 5.69 -0.43 -14.14
CA ILE A 46 4.89 -0.34 -12.91
C ILE A 46 4.25 1.05 -12.75
N ILE A 47 4.97 2.13 -13.09
CA ILE A 47 4.39 3.48 -13.07
C ILE A 47 3.25 3.60 -14.10
N ALA A 48 3.44 3.12 -15.33
CA ALA A 48 2.43 3.20 -16.37
C ALA A 48 1.19 2.36 -16.03
N TRP A 49 1.40 1.13 -15.58
CA TRP A 49 0.36 0.22 -15.14
C TRP A 49 -0.43 0.79 -13.95
N SER A 50 0.24 1.32 -12.93
CA SER A 50 -0.43 1.91 -11.76
C SER A 50 -1.30 3.12 -12.13
N LYS A 51 -0.90 3.93 -13.11
CA LYS A 51 -1.74 5.02 -13.63
C LYS A 51 -3.03 4.51 -14.28
N LYS A 52 -2.97 3.41 -15.05
CA LYS A 52 -4.16 2.80 -15.64
C LYS A 52 -5.10 2.26 -14.58
N VAL A 53 -4.57 1.53 -13.58
CA VAL A 53 -5.37 1.07 -12.42
C VAL A 53 -6.02 2.24 -11.70
N GLN A 54 -5.28 3.35 -11.50
CA GLN A 54 -5.83 4.56 -10.89
C GLN A 54 -6.95 5.19 -11.73
N ALA A 55 -6.87 5.16 -13.05
CA ALA A 55 -7.92 5.67 -13.93
C ALA A 55 -9.22 4.85 -13.84
N HIS A 56 -9.12 3.54 -13.62
CA HIS A 56 -10.26 2.65 -13.40
C HIS A 56 -10.77 2.65 -11.95
N THR A 57 -10.15 3.41 -11.04
CA THR A 57 -10.56 3.48 -9.63
C THR A 57 -11.06 4.88 -9.26
N GLU A 58 -12.19 4.95 -8.59
CA GLU A 58 -12.79 6.22 -8.15
C GLU A 58 -12.14 6.72 -6.85
N ILE A 59 -10.81 6.82 -6.79
CA ILE A 59 -10.07 7.18 -5.57
C ILE A 59 -10.54 8.53 -5.01
N ALA A 60 -10.88 9.49 -5.88
CA ALA A 60 -11.38 10.81 -5.50
C ALA A 60 -12.73 10.77 -4.75
N ARG A 61 -13.53 9.70 -4.95
CA ARG A 61 -14.79 9.49 -4.21
C ARG A 61 -14.53 9.16 -2.74
N PHE A 62 -13.45 8.42 -2.47
CA PHE A 62 -13.11 7.94 -1.13
C PHE A 62 -12.16 8.87 -0.37
N PHE A 63 -11.25 9.54 -1.08
CA PHE A 63 -10.21 10.36 -0.46
C PHE A 63 -10.08 11.73 -1.13
N GLN A 64 -10.30 12.79 -0.36
CA GLN A 64 -10.17 14.16 -0.81
C GLN A 64 -8.79 14.70 -0.44
N SER A 65 -7.93 14.89 -1.44
CA SER A 65 -6.63 15.53 -1.29
C SER A 65 -6.69 17.05 -1.52
N THR A 66 -7.87 17.66 -1.53
CA THR A 66 -8.05 19.09 -1.85
C THR A 66 -7.18 20.00 -0.99
N GLY A 67 -7.02 19.69 0.30
CA GLY A 67 -6.16 20.45 1.22
C GLY A 67 -4.67 20.40 0.84
N SER A 68 -4.16 19.27 0.35
CA SER A 68 -2.77 19.19 -0.11
C SER A 68 -2.55 19.93 -1.43
N THR A 69 -3.56 19.98 -2.30
CA THR A 69 -3.54 20.81 -3.52
C THR A 69 -3.46 22.29 -3.18
N TYR A 70 -4.28 22.79 -2.24
CA TYR A 70 -4.20 24.18 -1.77
C TYR A 70 -2.84 24.49 -1.14
N MET A 71 -2.31 23.58 -0.32
CA MET A 71 -1.00 23.77 0.31
C MET A 71 0.13 23.83 -0.71
N ASN A 72 0.12 22.95 -1.71
CA ASN A 72 1.10 22.98 -2.79
C ASN A 72 1.03 24.28 -3.60
N TRP A 73 -0.17 24.81 -3.84
CA TRP A 73 -0.34 26.11 -4.51
C TRP A 73 0.19 27.26 -3.63
N PHE A 74 -0.17 27.28 -2.36
CA PHE A 74 0.31 28.27 -1.39
C PHE A 74 1.84 28.28 -1.27
N SER A 75 2.48 27.11 -1.20
CA SER A 75 3.96 27.02 -1.17
C SER A 75 4.62 27.59 -2.44
N ARG A 76 4.00 27.42 -3.62
CA ARG A 76 4.48 28.02 -4.88
C ARG A 76 4.35 29.54 -4.87
N VAL A 77 3.22 30.06 -4.37
CA VAL A 77 2.99 31.50 -4.26
C VAL A 77 3.97 32.15 -3.29
N ILE A 78 4.20 31.55 -2.12
CA ILE A 78 5.22 32.03 -1.17
C ILE A 78 6.60 32.07 -1.82
N LEU A 79 7.00 31.00 -2.51
CA LEU A 79 8.31 30.93 -3.15
C LEU A 79 8.47 32.03 -4.21
N LEU A 80 7.49 32.20 -5.10
CA LEU A 80 7.51 33.25 -6.11
C LEU A 80 7.55 34.65 -5.48
N THR A 81 6.75 34.86 -4.44
CA THR A 81 6.69 36.13 -3.72
C THR A 81 8.03 36.44 -3.06
N ALA A 82 8.66 35.46 -2.39
CA ALA A 82 9.98 35.61 -1.78
C ALA A 82 11.07 35.95 -2.82
N ILE A 83 11.04 35.33 -4.00
CA ILE A 83 11.99 35.63 -5.09
C ILE A 83 11.79 37.07 -5.59
N VAL A 84 10.55 37.48 -5.84
CA VAL A 84 10.25 38.86 -6.31
C VAL A 84 10.67 39.88 -5.26
N PHE A 85 10.37 39.65 -3.98
CA PHE A 85 10.78 40.53 -2.88
C PHE A 85 12.30 40.59 -2.74
N TYR A 86 12.99 39.46 -2.83
CA TYR A 86 14.45 39.43 -2.76
C TYR A 86 15.09 40.29 -3.86
N ILE A 87 14.60 40.17 -5.11
CA ILE A 87 15.07 40.96 -6.24
C ILE A 87 14.74 42.44 -6.06
N ALA A 88 13.51 42.76 -5.66
CA ALA A 88 13.08 44.14 -5.46
C ALA A 88 13.88 44.83 -4.35
N ILE A 89 14.04 44.19 -3.19
CA ILE A 89 14.79 44.75 -2.06
C ILE A 89 16.26 44.95 -2.45
N SER A 90 16.88 43.96 -3.11
CA SER A 90 18.27 44.06 -3.54
C SER A 90 18.50 45.09 -4.65
N GLY A 91 17.51 45.32 -5.51
CA GLY A 91 17.60 46.26 -6.64
C GLY A 91 17.30 47.71 -6.27
N TYR A 92 16.35 47.96 -5.36
CA TYR A 92 15.96 49.32 -4.96
C TYR A 92 16.69 49.83 -3.72
N PHE A 93 17.23 48.95 -2.87
CA PHE A 93 17.91 49.32 -1.63
C PHE A 93 19.28 48.63 -1.51
N PRO A 94 20.34 49.23 -2.09
CA PRO A 94 21.68 48.68 -2.00
C PRO A 94 22.14 48.50 -0.54
N SER A 95 22.75 47.36 -0.23
CA SER A 95 23.18 47.02 1.13
C SER A 95 24.27 47.94 1.68
N ASP A 96 24.98 48.65 0.80
CA ASP A 96 26.06 49.58 1.14
C ASP A 96 25.53 50.86 1.80
N GLU A 97 24.33 51.30 1.41
CA GLU A 97 23.65 52.46 1.97
C GLU A 97 22.73 52.08 3.14
N PHE A 98 22.16 50.87 3.11
CA PHE A 98 21.22 50.38 4.11
C PHE A 98 21.68 49.03 4.69
N PRO A 99 22.53 49.03 5.74
CA PRO A 99 23.11 47.80 6.30
C PRO A 99 22.08 46.78 6.80
N GLN A 100 20.88 47.24 7.20
CA GLN A 100 19.79 46.39 7.69
C GLN A 100 19.16 45.53 6.58
N VAL A 101 19.29 45.93 5.30
CA VAL A 101 18.73 45.22 4.15
C VAL A 101 19.32 43.82 3.99
N SER A 102 20.61 43.65 4.31
CA SER A 102 21.27 42.34 4.28
C SER A 102 20.56 41.29 5.14
N LYS A 103 20.10 41.69 6.34
CA LYS A 103 19.36 40.82 7.27
C LYS A 103 17.97 40.49 6.73
N ILE A 104 17.28 41.47 6.15
CA ILE A 104 15.95 41.29 5.55
C ILE A 104 16.02 40.35 4.33
N ASN A 105 17.05 40.50 3.49
CA ASN A 105 17.29 39.62 2.35
C ASN A 105 17.64 38.19 2.81
N ALA A 106 18.44 38.04 3.86
CA ALA A 106 18.72 36.72 4.44
C ALA A 106 17.44 36.04 4.97
N LEU A 107 16.58 36.78 5.68
CA LEU A 107 15.28 36.27 6.14
C LEU A 107 14.36 35.90 4.96
N THR A 108 14.32 36.73 3.92
CA THR A 108 13.52 36.49 2.72
C THR A 108 14.00 35.24 1.98
N ALA A 109 15.32 35.05 1.88
CA ALA A 109 15.91 33.84 1.31
C ALA A 109 15.56 32.59 2.13
N LEU A 110 15.56 32.67 3.47
CA LEU A 110 15.14 31.56 4.33
C LEU A 110 13.67 31.19 4.12
N ILE A 111 12.77 32.16 3.94
CA ILE A 111 11.36 31.92 3.60
C ILE A 111 11.24 31.22 2.25
N GLY A 112 12.02 31.65 1.24
CA GLY A 112 12.07 31.00 -0.07
C GLY A 112 12.56 29.55 0.00
N ILE A 113 13.65 29.30 0.75
CA ILE A 113 14.19 27.95 0.97
C ILE A 113 13.13 27.06 1.64
N TRP A 114 12.43 27.59 2.66
CA TRP A 114 11.32 26.88 3.30
C TRP A 114 10.19 26.54 2.32
N GLY A 115 9.78 27.50 1.48
CA GLY A 115 8.80 27.26 0.42
C GLY A 115 9.22 26.16 -0.56
N PHE A 116 10.51 26.12 -0.94
CA PHE A 116 11.06 25.07 -1.79
C PHE A 116 11.04 23.69 -1.11
N ILE A 117 11.44 23.61 0.16
CA ILE A 117 11.40 22.37 0.95
C ILE A 117 9.97 21.84 1.06
N MET A 118 8.98 22.71 1.27
CA MET A 118 7.57 22.34 1.31
C MET A 118 7.10 21.71 -0.02
N ILE A 119 7.48 22.29 -1.16
CA ILE A 119 7.12 21.74 -2.49
C ILE A 119 7.71 20.34 -2.68
N LYS A 120 8.97 20.12 -2.28
CA LYS A 120 9.64 18.82 -2.41
C LYS A 120 9.02 17.75 -1.51
N ASN A 121 8.49 18.14 -0.35
CA ASN A 121 7.85 17.25 0.62
C ASN A 121 6.31 17.20 0.48
N SER A 122 5.77 17.44 -0.71
CA SER A 122 4.31 17.49 -0.96
C SER A 122 3.53 16.25 -0.52
N GLY A 123 4.15 15.07 -0.51
CA GLY A 123 3.54 13.83 0.01
C GLY A 123 3.20 13.90 1.50
N MET A 124 3.91 14.71 2.29
CA MET A 124 3.58 14.95 3.70
C MET A 124 2.27 15.72 3.84
N PHE A 125 1.99 16.67 2.95
CA PHE A 125 0.74 17.42 2.97
C PHE A 125 -0.46 16.57 2.59
N VAL A 126 -0.29 15.56 1.74
CA VAL A 126 -1.36 14.58 1.47
C VAL A 126 -1.73 13.81 2.74
N LYS A 127 -0.76 13.50 3.61
CA LYS A 127 -1.03 12.83 4.89
C LYS A 127 -1.69 13.74 5.93
N ILE A 128 -1.26 15.00 6.02
CA ILE A 128 -1.73 15.95 7.05
C ILE A 128 -3.08 16.57 6.66
N PHE A 129 -3.23 16.96 5.39
CA PHE A 129 -4.40 17.71 4.90
C PHE A 129 -5.33 16.89 4.00
N GLY A 130 -4.99 15.62 3.74
CA GLY A 130 -5.91 14.70 3.09
C GLY A 130 -7.01 14.28 4.04
N ARG A 131 -8.24 14.18 3.52
CA ARG A 131 -9.42 13.85 4.31
C ARG A 131 -10.14 12.67 3.67
N TRP A 132 -10.47 11.67 4.48
CA TRP A 132 -11.40 10.61 4.07
C TRP A 132 -12.80 11.19 3.95
N THR A 133 -13.51 10.85 2.88
CA THR A 133 -14.96 11.10 2.83
C THR A 133 -15.67 10.14 3.79
N PRO A 134 -16.92 10.41 4.21
CA PRO A 134 -17.67 9.45 5.02
C PRO A 134 -17.76 8.07 4.37
N GLU A 135 -17.94 8.03 3.04
CA GLU A 135 -17.93 6.80 2.27
C GLU A 135 -16.55 6.13 2.26
N GLY A 136 -15.48 6.89 2.05
CA GLY A 136 -14.11 6.39 2.10
C GLY A 136 -13.71 5.85 3.46
N SER A 137 -14.11 6.52 4.54
CA SER A 137 -13.88 6.06 5.90
C SER A 137 -14.61 4.74 6.17
N LEU A 138 -15.87 4.62 5.73
CA LEU A 138 -16.62 3.37 5.85
C LEU A 138 -15.98 2.25 5.01
N TYR A 139 -15.58 2.55 3.79
CA TYR A 139 -14.92 1.60 2.90
C TYR A 139 -13.60 1.11 3.50
N TYR A 140 -12.77 2.02 4.00
CA TYR A 140 -11.53 1.71 4.71
C TYR A 140 -11.78 0.80 5.91
N LYS A 141 -12.73 1.17 6.79
CA LYS A 141 -13.10 0.37 7.97
C LYS A 141 -13.57 -1.04 7.59
N ARG A 142 -14.31 -1.20 6.49
CA ARG A 142 -14.72 -2.53 6.01
C ARG A 142 -13.51 -3.40 5.63
N TRP A 143 -12.54 -2.82 4.93
CA TRP A 143 -11.30 -3.54 4.57
C TRP A 143 -10.42 -3.83 5.77
N ASP A 144 -10.37 -2.92 6.74
CA ASP A 144 -9.61 -3.10 7.98
C ASP A 144 -10.23 -4.22 8.83
N ASN A 145 -11.55 -4.21 9.02
CA ASN A 145 -12.26 -5.31 9.69
C ASN A 145 -12.11 -6.64 8.93
N PHE A 146 -12.10 -6.61 7.60
CA PHE A 146 -11.86 -7.81 6.79
C PHE A 146 -10.43 -8.34 6.97
N LYS A 147 -9.44 -7.46 7.05
CA LYS A 147 -8.07 -7.79 7.39
C LYS A 147 -7.99 -8.43 8.77
N GLU A 148 -8.64 -7.84 9.78
CA GLU A 148 -8.73 -8.41 11.13
C GLU A 148 -9.35 -9.80 11.11
N TYR A 149 -10.50 -9.98 10.45
CA TYR A 149 -11.16 -11.27 10.27
C TYR A 149 -10.23 -12.33 9.65
N LEU A 150 -9.48 -11.99 8.60
CA LEU A 150 -8.56 -12.95 7.96
C LEU A 150 -7.35 -13.29 8.85
N THR A 151 -6.98 -12.42 9.78
CA THR A 151 -5.87 -12.66 10.71
C THR A 151 -6.29 -13.30 12.03
N ASP A 152 -7.55 -13.19 12.41
CA ASP A 152 -8.11 -13.79 13.63
C ASP A 152 -8.60 -15.22 13.39
N LEU A 153 -7.86 -16.19 13.94
CA LEU A 153 -8.19 -17.60 13.82
C LEU A 153 -9.52 -17.96 14.53
N SER A 154 -9.86 -17.28 15.62
CA SER A 154 -11.10 -17.57 16.38
C SER A 154 -12.32 -17.22 15.54
N ALA A 155 -12.34 -16.01 14.97
CA ALA A 155 -13.38 -15.57 14.06
C ALA A 155 -13.52 -16.48 12.82
N LEU A 156 -12.41 -16.97 12.28
CA LEU A 156 -12.42 -17.90 11.15
C LEU A 156 -12.93 -19.30 11.50
N LYS A 157 -12.73 -19.77 12.74
CA LYS A 157 -13.29 -21.05 13.21
C LYS A 157 -14.79 -20.96 13.48
N GLU A 158 -15.24 -19.83 14.03
CA GLU A 158 -16.67 -19.59 14.28
C GLU A 158 -17.45 -19.39 12.99
N ARG A 159 -16.86 -18.66 12.03
CA ARG A 159 -17.48 -18.36 10.74
C ARG A 159 -16.49 -18.58 9.60
N PRO A 160 -16.20 -19.84 9.23
CA PRO A 160 -15.32 -20.15 8.12
C PRO A 160 -15.96 -19.72 6.79
N PRO A 161 -15.15 -19.35 5.79
CA PRO A 161 -15.64 -19.16 4.43
C PRO A 161 -16.34 -20.40 3.90
N GLU A 162 -17.42 -20.20 3.14
CA GLU A 162 -18.32 -21.26 2.68
C GLU A 162 -17.66 -22.31 1.78
N SER A 163 -16.58 -21.94 1.09
CA SER A 163 -15.88 -22.82 0.16
C SER A 163 -14.41 -22.47 0.00
N VAL A 164 -13.63 -23.42 -0.50
CA VAL A 164 -12.21 -23.21 -0.86
C VAL A 164 -12.06 -22.19 -1.99
N LYS A 165 -13.04 -22.10 -2.89
CA LYS A 165 -13.05 -21.06 -3.92
C LYS A 165 -13.18 -19.66 -3.32
N THR A 166 -13.95 -19.51 -2.25
CA THR A 166 -14.05 -18.24 -1.50
C THR A 166 -12.73 -17.91 -0.83
N TRP A 167 -12.05 -18.91 -0.26
CA TRP A 167 -10.70 -18.75 0.28
C TRP A 167 -9.68 -18.29 -0.77
N ASP A 168 -9.71 -18.86 -1.97
CA ASP A 168 -8.81 -18.43 -3.04
C ASP A 168 -8.99 -16.93 -3.34
N SER A 169 -10.23 -16.44 -3.42
CA SER A 169 -10.50 -15.01 -3.57
C SER A 169 -9.98 -14.20 -2.38
N TYR A 170 -10.20 -14.67 -1.15
CA TYR A 170 -9.72 -14.00 0.07
C TYR A 170 -8.20 -13.92 0.13
N LEU A 171 -7.49 -14.93 -0.36
CA LEU A 171 -6.02 -14.93 -0.43
C LEU A 171 -5.47 -13.90 -1.41
N VAL A 172 -6.17 -13.65 -2.52
CA VAL A 172 -5.82 -12.56 -3.46
C VAL A 172 -5.95 -11.20 -2.76
N TYR A 173 -7.03 -10.98 -2.00
CA TYR A 173 -7.17 -9.76 -1.20
C TYR A 173 -6.13 -9.68 -0.08
N ALA A 174 -5.81 -10.80 0.58
CA ALA A 174 -4.78 -10.87 1.60
C ALA A 174 -3.39 -10.49 1.05
N ALA A 175 -3.11 -10.82 -0.22
CA ALA A 175 -1.92 -10.35 -0.96
C ALA A 175 -1.92 -8.84 -1.17
N ALA A 176 -3.02 -8.27 -1.60
CA ALA A 176 -3.14 -6.82 -1.73
C ALA A 176 -3.01 -6.10 -0.36
N LEU A 177 -3.51 -6.70 0.71
CA LEU A 177 -3.47 -6.17 2.08
C LEU A 177 -2.15 -6.45 2.84
N GLY A 178 -1.24 -7.24 2.27
CA GLY A 178 0.05 -7.59 2.89
C GLY A 178 -0.03 -8.58 4.06
N ILE A 179 -1.14 -9.32 4.20
CA ILE A 179 -1.37 -10.29 5.30
C ILE A 179 -1.37 -11.76 4.83
N THR A 180 -0.94 -12.03 3.60
CA THR A 180 -1.00 -13.35 2.94
C THR A 180 -0.44 -14.50 3.76
N LYS A 181 0.69 -14.30 4.43
CA LYS A 181 1.35 -15.35 5.23
C LYS A 181 0.43 -15.82 6.37
N LYS A 182 -0.13 -14.86 7.14
CA LYS A 182 -1.07 -15.15 8.22
C LYS A 182 -2.36 -15.78 7.69
N ALA A 183 -2.88 -15.28 6.57
CA ALA A 183 -4.08 -15.84 5.94
C ALA A 183 -3.89 -17.31 5.51
N PHE A 184 -2.76 -17.68 4.90
CA PHE A 184 -2.46 -19.08 4.56
C PHE A 184 -2.29 -19.97 5.79
N GLN A 185 -1.66 -19.46 6.85
CA GLN A 185 -1.55 -20.17 8.13
C GLN A 185 -2.92 -20.47 8.71
N ASN A 186 -3.79 -19.45 8.81
CA ASN A 186 -5.13 -19.61 9.35
C ASN A 186 -5.99 -20.53 8.49
N MET A 187 -5.96 -20.36 7.17
CA MET A 187 -6.65 -21.27 6.24
C MET A 187 -6.23 -22.73 6.46
N SER A 188 -4.93 -22.98 6.68
CA SER A 188 -4.42 -24.33 6.90
C SER A 188 -4.86 -24.97 8.22
N LEU A 189 -5.33 -24.17 9.18
CA LEU A 189 -5.86 -24.63 10.46
C LEU A 189 -7.38 -24.81 10.43
N VAL A 190 -8.07 -24.17 9.49
CA VAL A 190 -9.54 -24.16 9.39
C VAL A 190 -10.04 -25.11 8.31
N VAL A 191 -9.35 -25.19 7.17
CA VAL A 191 -9.79 -25.95 6.00
C VAL A 191 -9.19 -27.36 6.01
N PRO A 192 -10.01 -28.42 5.92
CA PRO A 192 -9.52 -29.80 5.79
C PRO A 192 -8.66 -30.00 4.53
N PHE A 193 -7.67 -30.90 4.62
CA PHE A 193 -6.71 -31.15 3.54
C PHE A 193 -7.37 -31.63 2.24
N GLU A 194 -8.44 -32.41 2.35
CA GLU A 194 -9.19 -32.94 1.20
C GLU A 194 -9.72 -31.80 0.33
N GLN A 195 -10.20 -30.73 0.98
CA GLN A 195 -10.76 -29.57 0.31
C GLN A 195 -9.65 -28.68 -0.28
N LEU A 196 -8.47 -28.61 0.35
CA LEU A 196 -7.32 -27.86 -0.17
C LEU A 196 -6.86 -28.32 -1.57
N LYS A 197 -7.19 -29.55 -1.98
CA LYS A 197 -6.89 -30.06 -3.32
C LYS A 197 -7.60 -29.28 -4.42
N GLU A 198 -8.73 -28.66 -4.10
CA GLU A 198 -9.53 -27.87 -5.03
C GLU A 198 -9.06 -26.41 -5.14
N SER A 199 -8.15 -25.98 -4.25
CA SER A 199 -7.60 -24.63 -4.26
C SER A 199 -6.71 -24.37 -5.48
N CYS A 200 -6.90 -23.21 -6.10
CA CYS A 200 -5.98 -22.68 -7.12
C CYS A 200 -4.57 -22.44 -6.57
N PHE A 201 -4.45 -22.26 -5.24
CA PHE A 201 -3.20 -22.10 -4.52
C PHE A 201 -2.71 -23.40 -3.86
N ARG A 202 -3.19 -24.56 -4.31
CA ARG A 202 -2.84 -25.90 -3.75
C ARG A 202 -1.36 -26.07 -3.36
N PRO A 203 -0.36 -25.73 -4.20
CA PRO A 203 1.04 -25.95 -3.83
C PRO A 203 1.44 -25.18 -2.57
N ILE A 204 0.93 -23.95 -2.42
CA ILE A 204 1.21 -23.08 -1.29
C ILE A 204 0.39 -23.52 -0.07
N SER A 205 -0.91 -23.73 -0.24
CA SER A 205 -1.78 -24.15 0.87
C SER A 205 -1.36 -25.50 1.45
N SER A 206 -0.93 -26.46 0.63
CA SER A 206 -0.41 -27.76 1.09
C SER A 206 0.89 -27.61 1.89
N TYR A 207 1.78 -26.69 1.50
CA TYR A 207 3.01 -26.41 2.24
C TYR A 207 2.68 -25.89 3.65
N TYR A 208 1.80 -24.90 3.75
CA TYR A 208 1.38 -24.35 5.04
C TYR A 208 0.62 -25.38 5.89
N TYR A 209 -0.21 -26.22 5.28
CA TYR A 209 -0.90 -27.31 5.98
C TYR A 209 0.04 -28.33 6.62
N ASN A 210 1.07 -28.78 5.89
CA ASN A 210 2.03 -29.71 6.45
C ASN A 210 2.86 -29.10 7.59
N HIS A 211 3.18 -27.80 7.50
CA HIS A 211 4.03 -27.13 8.46
C HIS A 211 3.28 -26.63 9.71
N PHE A 212 2.06 -26.12 9.52
CA PHE A 212 1.26 -25.51 10.57
C PHE A 212 0.01 -26.34 10.90
N GLY A 213 -0.76 -26.79 9.91
CA GLY A 213 -1.96 -27.62 10.14
C GLY A 213 -1.66 -28.90 10.92
N HIS A 214 -0.76 -29.74 10.40
CA HIS A 214 -0.35 -30.98 11.07
C HIS A 214 0.58 -30.74 12.26
N GLY A 215 1.55 -29.82 12.14
CA GLY A 215 2.51 -29.52 13.21
C GLY A 215 1.84 -28.95 14.46
N PHE A 216 0.92 -28.00 14.30
CA PHE A 216 0.14 -27.42 15.39
C PHE A 216 -0.91 -28.40 15.91
N GLY A 217 -1.57 -29.18 15.04
CA GLY A 217 -2.51 -30.22 15.47
C GLY A 217 -1.85 -31.26 16.38
N ASN A 218 -0.68 -31.76 16.00
CA ASN A 218 0.09 -32.71 16.80
C ASN A 218 0.63 -32.08 18.09
N ALA A 219 1.16 -30.85 18.03
CA ALA A 219 1.63 -30.13 19.22
C ALA A 219 0.46 -29.85 20.20
N TYR A 220 -0.66 -29.32 19.71
CA TYR A 220 -1.85 -29.00 20.50
C TYR A 220 -2.47 -30.25 21.13
N SER A 221 -2.60 -31.35 20.37
CA SER A 221 -3.06 -32.64 20.90
C SER A 221 -2.08 -33.25 21.91
N SER A 222 -0.77 -32.94 21.81
CA SER A 222 0.24 -33.37 22.77
C SER A 222 0.42 -32.44 23.98
N SER A 223 -0.15 -31.22 23.94
CA SER A 223 0.10 -30.15 24.93
C SER A 223 -1.12 -29.71 25.74
N CYS A 224 -2.31 -30.28 25.57
CA CYS A 224 -3.38 -30.11 26.57
C CYS A 224 -3.11 -31.05 27.75
N PRO A 225 -2.69 -30.51 28.92
CA PRO A 225 -3.58 -29.67 29.72
C PRO A 225 -3.03 -28.29 30.13
N SER A 226 -3.95 -27.32 30.15
CA SER A 226 -3.96 -26.07 30.94
C SER A 226 -2.92 -24.98 30.66
N ALA A 227 -3.41 -23.89 30.05
CA ALA A 227 -3.02 -22.48 30.21
C ALA A 227 -1.57 -22.01 29.86
N VAL A 228 -1.54 -20.84 29.21
CA VAL A 228 -0.44 -19.87 29.07
C VAL A 228 0.60 -20.10 27.96
N GLY A 229 0.89 -19.01 27.22
CA GLY A 229 2.23 -18.74 26.71
C GLY A 229 2.31 -18.23 25.28
N ASP A 230 1.79 -17.04 25.01
CA ASP A 230 2.05 -16.30 23.77
C ASP A 230 3.54 -15.90 23.68
N GLY A 231 4.13 -16.11 22.51
CA GLY A 231 5.57 -15.94 22.28
C GLY A 231 5.91 -16.12 20.81
N GLY A 232 5.74 -15.06 20.02
CA GLY A 232 5.93 -15.14 18.57
C GLY A 232 6.11 -13.81 17.85
N GLY A 233 7.17 -13.06 18.20
CA GLY A 233 7.92 -12.16 17.32
C GLY A 233 7.12 -11.21 16.41
N ASP A 234 6.84 -10.02 16.93
CA ASP A 234 6.41 -8.87 16.13
C ASP A 234 7.51 -8.39 15.18
N ILE A 235 7.19 -8.34 13.89
CA ILE A 235 7.74 -7.36 12.95
C ILE A 235 6.52 -6.58 12.44
N GLY A 236 6.05 -5.67 13.29
CA GLY A 236 5.09 -4.65 12.94
C GLY A 236 5.84 -3.42 12.44
N ASP A 237 5.95 -3.29 11.13
CA ASP A 237 6.41 -2.05 10.50
C ASP A 237 5.22 -1.07 10.51
N GLY A 238 5.27 -0.11 11.43
CA GLY A 238 4.24 0.88 11.66
C GLY A 238 4.25 1.95 10.57
N PHE A 239 3.21 1.96 9.74
CA PHE A 239 2.82 3.11 8.94
C PHE A 239 1.34 3.43 9.15
N GLY A 240 1.05 4.65 9.63
CA GLY A 240 -0.23 5.31 9.29
C GLY A 240 -1.19 5.64 10.44
N GLY A 241 -0.70 6.16 11.58
CA GLY A 241 -1.55 6.87 12.52
C GLY A 241 -1.51 8.37 12.24
N GLY A 242 -2.54 8.93 11.60
CA GLY A 242 -2.61 10.36 11.34
C GLY A 242 -3.81 10.72 10.48
N GLY A 243 -4.96 10.91 11.12
CA GLY A 243 -6.19 11.37 10.49
C GLY A 243 -7.28 11.49 11.54
N GLY A 244 -7.31 12.63 12.22
CA GLY A 244 -8.29 12.94 13.26
C GLY A 244 -9.72 12.77 12.75
N GLY A 245 -10.53 12.09 13.55
CA GLY A 245 -11.96 11.96 13.33
C GLY A 245 -12.64 13.32 13.39
N ALA A 246 -13.60 13.53 12.50
CA ALA A 246 -14.62 14.55 12.67
C ALA A 246 -15.83 13.88 13.32
N GLU A 247 -16.13 14.30 14.53
CA GLU A 247 -17.53 14.48 14.95
C GLU A 247 -18.11 15.71 14.22
#